data_AF-A0A150UZ67-F1
#
_entry.id   AF-A0A150UZ67-F1
#
_cell.length_a   1.000
_cell.length_b   1.000
_cell.length_c   1.000
_cell.angle_alpha   90.00
_cell.angle_beta   90.00
_cell.angle_gamma   90.00
#
_symmetry.space_group_name_H-M   'P 1'
#
loop_
_entity.id
_entity.type
_entity.pdbx_description
1 polymer ?
#
loop_
_entity_poly.entity_id
_entity_poly.type
_entity_poly.pdbx_seq_one_letter_code
_entity_poly.pdbx_strand_id
1 'polypeptide(L)'
;MSDSTNTTTTTTTTTTTATTTALPPSSSPDLYLVPGTPAEIDAQTRANSVEWRGPLTMAAYLRREALLLQQDLTRDGGLTAWMLVHRPAGKKEEERVVL
;
A
#
# COMPACT_ATOMS: atom_id res chain seq x y z
N MET A 1 -41.05 42.25 10.81
CA MET A 1 -40.28 41.31 9.97
C MET A 1 -39.04 40.96 10.77
N SER A 2 -39.08 39.79 11.41
CA SER A 2 -37.99 39.28 12.23
C SER A 2 -37.17 38.35 11.35
N ASP A 3 -35.90 38.66 11.11
CA ASP A 3 -34.96 37.70 10.54
C ASP A 3 -33.99 37.23 11.62
N SER A 4 -34.04 35.93 11.88
CA SER A 4 -33.20 35.22 12.84
C SER A 4 -31.78 35.08 12.30
N THR A 5 -30.80 35.60 13.02
CA THR A 5 -29.40 35.22 12.84
C THR A 5 -29.16 33.88 13.54
N ASN A 6 -28.95 32.83 12.77
CA ASN A 6 -28.59 31.51 13.29
C ASN A 6 -27.11 31.52 13.70
N THR A 7 -26.84 31.52 15.00
CA THR A 7 -25.49 31.40 15.55
C THR A 7 -25.09 29.93 15.57
N THR A 8 -24.23 29.50 14.64
CA THR A 8 -23.64 28.15 14.68
C THR A 8 -22.44 28.12 15.63
N THR A 9 -22.66 27.57 16.82
CA THR A 9 -21.61 27.22 17.79
C THR A 9 -20.76 26.08 17.24
N THR A 10 -19.46 26.32 16.99
CA THR A 10 -18.50 25.25 16.70
C THR A 10 -17.81 24.85 18.01
N THR A 11 -18.19 23.69 18.54
CA THR A 11 -17.60 23.09 19.74
C THR A 11 -16.27 22.45 19.38
N THR A 12 -15.17 22.97 19.96
CA THR A 12 -13.85 22.33 19.91
C THR A 12 -13.81 21.18 20.91
N THR A 13 -13.91 19.94 20.45
CA THR A 13 -13.66 18.75 21.28
C THR A 13 -12.24 18.27 21.01
N THR A 14 -11.33 18.53 21.96
CA THR A 14 -10.00 17.93 21.99
C THR A 14 -10.14 16.49 22.51
N THR A 15 -10.06 15.50 21.63
CA THR A 15 -9.99 14.08 22.00
C THR A 15 -8.63 13.53 21.59
N THR A 16 -7.83 13.16 22.59
CA THR A 16 -6.58 12.39 22.47
C THR A 16 -6.87 11.11 21.69
N THR A 17 -6.50 11.08 20.41
CA THR A 17 -6.79 9.96 19.50
C THR A 17 -5.50 9.19 19.26
N ALA A 18 -5.55 7.87 19.47
CA ALA A 18 -4.53 6.94 19.00
C ALA A 18 -4.24 7.23 17.52
N THR A 19 -2.98 7.37 17.14
CA THR A 19 -2.54 7.65 15.78
C THR A 19 -2.82 6.45 14.87
N THR A 20 -4.09 6.24 14.51
CA THR A 20 -4.44 5.58 13.26
C THR A 20 -3.84 6.47 12.18
N THR A 21 -2.70 6.06 11.63
CA THR A 21 -2.08 6.81 10.52
C THR A 21 -3.09 6.78 9.39
N ALA A 22 -3.77 7.91 9.18
CA ALA A 22 -4.75 8.02 8.11
C ALA A 22 -4.03 7.76 6.78
N LEU A 23 -4.51 6.78 6.03
CA LEU A 23 -4.01 6.54 4.68
C LEU A 23 -4.25 7.79 3.82
N PRO A 24 -3.35 8.12 2.89
CA PRO A 24 -3.55 9.24 1.99
C PRO A 24 -4.80 9.03 1.14
N PRO A 25 -5.47 10.11 0.68
CA PRO A 25 -6.56 9.99 -0.28
C PRO A 25 -6.04 9.36 -1.58
N SER A 26 -6.87 8.60 -2.29
CA SER A 26 -6.49 7.92 -3.54
C SER A 26 -6.05 8.87 -4.65
N SER A 27 -6.46 10.15 -4.59
CA SER A 27 -6.06 11.21 -5.51
C SER A 27 -4.82 11.98 -5.06
N SER A 28 -4.15 11.56 -3.99
CA SER A 28 -2.95 12.23 -3.48
C SER A 28 -1.84 12.23 -4.54
N PRO A 29 -1.19 13.38 -4.80
CA PRO A 29 -0.04 13.45 -5.71
C PRO A 29 1.20 12.75 -5.14
N ASP A 30 1.18 12.41 -3.84
CA ASP A 30 2.27 11.71 -3.15
C ASP A 30 2.14 10.17 -3.25
N LEU A 31 1.16 9.67 -4.00
CA LEU A 31 0.98 8.24 -4.31
C LEU A 31 1.66 7.89 -5.63
N TYR A 32 2.48 6.86 -5.60
CA TYR A 32 3.24 6.40 -6.77
C TYR A 32 3.11 4.90 -6.94
N LEU A 33 3.04 4.45 -8.19
CA LEU A 33 3.32 3.06 -8.55
C LEU A 33 4.78 2.93 -8.95
N VAL A 34 5.52 2.11 -8.22
CA VAL A 34 6.94 1.86 -8.46
C VAL A 34 7.23 0.36 -8.54
N PRO A 35 8.27 -0.07 -9.27
CA PRO A 35 8.73 -1.45 -9.19
C PRO A 35 9.10 -1.81 -7.75
N GLY A 36 8.60 -2.95 -7.28
CA GLY A 36 8.93 -3.47 -5.96
C GLY A 36 10.41 -3.85 -5.86
N THR A 37 11.01 -3.59 -4.70
CA THR A 37 12.29 -4.19 -4.34
C THR A 37 12.13 -5.69 -4.10
N PRO A 38 13.20 -6.50 -4.18
CA PRO A 38 13.10 -7.93 -3.89
C PRO A 38 12.49 -8.26 -2.53
N ALA A 39 12.77 -7.44 -1.50
CA ALA A 39 12.21 -7.62 -0.16
C ALA A 39 10.71 -7.31 -0.09
N GLU A 40 10.26 -6.24 -0.74
CA GLU A 40 8.83 -5.90 -0.81
C GLU A 40 8.06 -6.94 -1.63
N ILE A 41 8.66 -7.46 -2.72
CA ILE A 41 8.06 -8.52 -3.52
C ILE A 41 7.91 -9.79 -2.69
N ASP A 42 8.95 -10.24 -1.98
CA ASP A 42 8.84 -11.42 -1.10
C ASP A 42 7.77 -11.21 -0.01
N ALA A 43 7.71 -10.03 0.61
CA ALA A 43 6.70 -9.70 1.60
C ALA A 43 5.28 -9.73 1.01
N GLN A 44 5.06 -9.11 -0.16
CA GLN A 44 3.78 -9.12 -0.87
C GLN A 44 3.39 -10.54 -1.29
N THR A 45 4.31 -11.33 -1.83
CA THR A 45 4.06 -12.72 -2.21
C THR A 45 3.60 -13.53 -1.01
N ARG A 46 4.25 -13.37 0.16
CA ARG A 46 3.84 -14.03 1.41
C ARG A 46 2.48 -13.54 1.90
N ALA A 47 2.20 -12.24 1.83
CA ALA A 47 0.91 -11.69 2.22
C ALA A 47 -0.22 -12.26 1.33
N ASN A 48 -0.03 -12.26 0.01
CA ASN A 48 -0.99 -12.79 -0.96
C ASN A 48 -1.20 -14.30 -0.83
N SER A 49 -0.25 -15.03 -0.24
CA SER A 49 -0.36 -16.47 -0.04
C SER A 49 -1.61 -16.88 0.73
N VAL A 50 -2.13 -16.01 1.61
CA VAL A 50 -3.36 -16.26 2.37
C VAL A 50 -4.50 -16.64 1.42
N GLU A 51 -4.62 -15.93 0.31
CA GLU A 51 -5.67 -16.15 -0.69
C GLU A 51 -5.19 -17.02 -1.87
N TRP A 52 -3.91 -16.92 -2.28
CA TRP A 52 -3.46 -17.45 -3.57
C TRP A 52 -2.70 -18.77 -3.50
N ARG A 53 -2.37 -19.26 -2.30
CA ARG A 53 -1.63 -20.52 -2.17
C ARG A 53 -2.49 -21.77 -2.37
N GLY A 54 -3.80 -21.64 -2.24
CA GLY A 54 -4.72 -22.77 -2.27
C GLY A 54 -4.27 -23.88 -1.30
N PRO A 55 -4.17 -25.15 -1.76
CA PRO A 55 -3.77 -26.27 -0.89
C PRO A 55 -2.26 -26.33 -0.61
N LEU A 56 -1.44 -25.48 -1.24
CA LEU A 56 0.01 -25.55 -1.08
C LEU A 56 0.44 -25.13 0.32
N THR A 57 1.47 -25.80 0.84
CA THR A 57 2.23 -25.28 1.98
C THR A 57 2.90 -23.96 1.58
N MET A 58 3.18 -23.09 2.55
CA MET A 58 3.88 -21.83 2.28
C MET A 58 5.17 -22.05 1.48
N ALA A 59 5.99 -23.02 1.87
CA ALA A 59 7.24 -23.32 1.16
C ALA A 59 7.00 -23.81 -0.29
N ALA A 60 5.96 -24.62 -0.53
CA ALA A 60 5.64 -25.07 -1.88
C ALA A 60 5.10 -23.93 -2.75
N TYR A 61 4.28 -23.04 -2.18
CA TYR A 61 3.79 -21.84 -2.84
C TYR A 61 4.95 -20.92 -3.23
N LEU A 62 5.86 -20.59 -2.33
CA LEU A 62 7.00 -19.71 -2.65
C LEU A 62 7.91 -20.30 -3.74
N ARG A 63 8.12 -21.62 -3.74
CA ARG A 63 8.84 -22.29 -4.85
C ARG A 63 8.11 -22.17 -6.19
N ARG A 64 6.77 -22.29 -6.18
CA ARG A 64 5.95 -22.09 -7.38
C ARG A 64 6.10 -20.67 -7.90
N GLU A 65 5.97 -19.66 -7.05
CA GLU A 65 6.09 -18.25 -7.45
C GLU A 65 7.48 -17.94 -8.02
N ALA A 66 8.54 -18.46 -7.38
CA ALA A 66 9.91 -18.31 -7.90
C ALA A 66 10.09 -18.95 -9.29
N LEU A 67 9.47 -20.11 -9.52
CA LEU A 67 9.49 -20.78 -10.83
C LEU A 67 8.68 -20.00 -11.86
N LEU A 68 7.49 -19.49 -11.49
CA LEU A 68 6.65 -18.68 -12.38
C LEU A 68 7.33 -17.39 -12.83
N LEU A 69 8.21 -16.80 -12.01
CA LEU A 69 9.01 -15.62 -12.37
C LEU A 69 10.17 -15.91 -13.32
N GLN A 70 10.46 -17.18 -13.62
CA GLN A 70 11.56 -17.59 -14.50
C GLN A 70 11.09 -18.10 -15.87
N GLN A 71 9.79 -18.06 -16.15
CA GLN A 71 9.23 -18.47 -17.43
C GLN A 71 9.56 -17.44 -18.52
N ASP A 72 9.51 -17.85 -19.79
CA ASP A 72 9.93 -17.00 -20.91
C ASP A 72 9.23 -15.64 -20.98
N LEU A 73 7.95 -15.58 -20.61
CA LEU A 73 7.17 -14.34 -20.62
C LEU A 73 7.35 -13.48 -19.37
N THR A 74 7.92 -14.02 -18.30
CA THR A 74 7.93 -13.37 -16.97
C THR A 74 9.34 -13.04 -16.49
N ARG A 75 10.35 -13.77 -16.97
CA ARG A 75 11.75 -13.55 -16.64
C ARG A 75 12.25 -12.20 -17.14
N ASP A 76 13.36 -11.75 -16.55
CA ASP A 76 14.10 -10.56 -17.02
C ASP A 76 13.23 -9.29 -17.13
N GLY A 77 12.24 -9.15 -16.24
CA GLY A 77 11.32 -8.02 -16.20
C GLY A 77 10.06 -8.18 -17.05
N GLY A 78 9.86 -9.33 -17.70
CA GLY A 78 8.64 -9.66 -18.45
C GLY A 78 7.37 -9.61 -17.58
N LEU A 79 7.50 -9.87 -16.28
CA LEU A 79 6.50 -9.55 -15.26
C LEU A 79 7.10 -8.62 -14.21
N THR A 80 6.58 -7.39 -14.14
CA THR A 80 6.97 -6.42 -13.10
C THR A 80 5.95 -6.41 -11.96
N ALA A 81 6.41 -6.68 -10.74
CA ALA A 81 5.61 -6.48 -9.53
C ALA A 81 5.63 -5.01 -9.13
N TRP A 82 4.44 -4.40 -9.09
CA TRP A 82 4.25 -3.00 -8.74
C TRP A 82 3.84 -2.85 -7.29
N MET A 83 4.43 -1.88 -6.60
CA MET A 83 4.05 -1.47 -5.26
C MET A 83 3.41 -0.09 -5.31
N LEU A 84 2.27 0.05 -4.63
CA LEU A 84 1.71 1.36 -4.34
C LEU A 84 2.46 1.92 -3.12
N VAL A 85 3.12 3.06 -3.31
CA VAL A 85 3.91 3.69 -2.27
C VAL A 85 3.44 5.12 -2.01
N HIS A 86 3.49 5.51 -0.75
CA HIS A 86 3.28 6.88 -0.32
C HIS A 86 4.63 7.55 -0.05
N ARG A 87 4.86 8.71 -0.69
CA ARG A 87 6.07 9.51 -0.52
C ARG A 87 5.72 11.00 -0.40
N PRO A 88 5.55 11.49 0.83
CA PRO A 88 5.38 12.92 1.09
C PRO A 88 6.58 13.74 0.59
N ALA A 89 6.33 14.99 0.18
CA ALA A 89 7.37 15.92 -0.22
C ALA A 89 8.50 16.03 0.84
N GLY A 90 9.75 16.05 0.36
CA GLY A 90 10.94 16.16 1.22
C GLY A 90 11.45 14.84 1.82
N LYS A 91 10.81 13.71 1.50
CA LYS A 91 11.26 12.36 1.87
C LYS A 91 12.08 11.71 0.75
N LYS A 92 13.09 10.92 1.13
CA LYS A 92 13.89 10.13 0.17
C LYS A 92 13.13 8.87 -0.25
N GLU A 93 13.52 8.28 -1.38
CA GLU A 93 12.94 7.04 -1.90
C GLU A 93 13.02 5.89 -0.89
N GLU A 94 14.12 5.80 -0.15
CA GLU A 94 14.36 4.73 0.82
C GLU A 94 13.43 4.83 2.05
N GLU A 95 12.78 5.98 2.24
CA GLU A 95 11.80 6.23 3.30
C GLU A 95 10.34 6.04 2.82
N ARG A 96 10.14 5.44 1.63
CA ARG A 96 8.80 5.17 1.10
C ARG A 96 8.03 4.20 2.00
N VAL A 97 6.73 4.43 2.12
CA VAL A 97 5.81 3.52 2.81
C VAL A 97 5.03 2.75 1.76
N VAL A 98 5.17 1.42 1.74
CA VAL A 98 4.31 0.53 0.94
C VAL A 98 2.93 0.49 1.59
N LEU A 99 1.89 0.73 0.80
CA LEU A 99 0.49 0.74 1.23
C LEU A 99 -0.21 -0.58 0.94
#